data_AF-A0A1Y4I1I4-F1
#
_entry.id   AF-A0A1Y4I1I4-F1
#
_cell.length_a   1.000
_cell.length_b   1.000
_cell.length_c   1.000
_cell.angle_alpha   90.00
_cell.angle_beta   90.00
_cell.angle_gamma   90.00
#
_symmetry.space_group_name_H-M   'P 1'
#
loop_
_entity.id
_entity.type
_entity.pdbx_description
1 polymer ?
#
loop_
_entity_poly.entity_id
_entity_poly.type
_entity_poly.pdbx_seq_one_letter_code
_entity_poly.pdbx_strand_id
1 'polypeptide(L)'
;MKELDKRICSACGQEYKLTDKQKNEVIAAAKRHTPNFILNCPLCHSLDFVHPAEMLGIEEPHQEIEQTDSRLFCCPVEGCIGFVEEDEDVKGLYGCSECGTEWKSINAIYRDIEKIISKYPYREEVYKKSGNAFKSVPFDKIPKGYYSKVQKEDE
;
A
#
# COMPACT_ATOMS: atom_id res chain seq x y z
N MET A 1 5.77 32.62 -1.98
CA MET A 1 6.62 31.51 -2.48
C MET A 1 7.97 31.65 -1.82
N LYS A 2 8.49 30.58 -1.20
CA LYS A 2 9.84 30.58 -0.64
C LYS A 2 10.88 30.70 -1.76
N GLU A 3 12.00 31.36 -1.46
CA GLU A 3 13.12 31.50 -2.38
C GLU A 3 13.79 30.13 -2.59
N LEU A 4 13.73 29.60 -3.82
CA LEU A 4 14.30 28.32 -4.22
C LEU A 4 15.79 28.44 -4.53
N ASP A 5 16.59 28.87 -3.55
CA ASP A 5 18.00 29.16 -3.81
C ASP A 5 18.93 28.00 -3.44
N LYS A 6 18.58 27.25 -2.40
CA LYS A 6 19.40 26.17 -1.86
C LYS A 6 18.56 24.99 -1.42
N ARG A 7 19.18 23.82 -1.47
CA ARG A 7 18.56 22.55 -1.08
C ARG A 7 19.60 21.62 -0.47
N ILE A 8 19.19 20.86 0.53
CA ILE A 8 19.96 19.75 1.08
C ILE A 8 19.62 18.48 0.28
N CYS A 9 20.62 17.83 -0.30
CA CYS A 9 20.42 16.60 -1.05
C CYS A 9 20.01 15.45 -0.12
N SER A 10 18.96 14.70 -0.46
CA SER A 10 18.53 13.53 0.32
C SER A 10 19.51 12.36 0.28
N ALA A 11 20.37 12.29 -0.74
CA ALA A 11 21.36 11.23 -0.89
C ALA A 11 22.68 11.49 -0.14
N CYS A 12 23.28 12.68 -0.31
CA CYS A 12 24.59 12.99 0.31
C CYS A 12 24.52 13.91 1.53
N GLY A 13 23.35 14.47 1.84
CA GLY A 13 23.15 15.39 2.97
C GLY A 13 23.83 16.77 2.82
N GLN A 14 24.45 17.06 1.67
CA GLN A 14 25.10 18.34 1.44
C GLN A 14 24.14 19.38 0.86
N GLU A 15 24.29 20.63 1.29
CA GLU A 15 23.58 21.77 0.71
C GLU A 15 24.20 22.14 -0.64
N TYR A 16 23.36 22.32 -1.66
CA TYR A 16 23.77 22.81 -2.98
C TYR A 16 22.83 23.92 -3.47
N LYS A 17 23.36 24.74 -4.36
CA LYS A 17 22.61 25.81 -5.02
C LYS A 17 21.83 25.26 -6.20
N LEU A 18 20.54 25.60 -6.28
CA LEU A 18 19.71 25.25 -7.43
C LEU A 18 20.08 26.12 -8.64
N THR A 19 20.25 25.49 -9.79
CA THR A 19 20.39 26.21 -11.07
C THR A 19 19.05 26.80 -11.52
N ASP A 20 19.05 27.85 -12.34
CA ASP A 20 17.81 28.45 -12.84
C ASP A 20 16.94 27.45 -13.60
N LYS A 21 17.58 26.50 -14.30
CA LYS A 21 16.89 25.37 -14.94
C LYS A 21 16.13 24.53 -13.93
N GLN A 22 16.79 24.09 -12.85
CA GLN A 22 16.17 23.28 -11.80
C GLN A 22 15.06 24.04 -11.08
N LYS A 23 15.23 25.36 -10.82
CA LYS A 23 14.18 26.19 -10.24
C LYS A 23 12.93 26.20 -11.12
N ASN A 24 13.10 26.41 -12.43
CA ASN A 24 11.99 26.41 -13.39
C ASN A 24 11.31 25.03 -13.48
N GLU A 25 12.08 23.95 -13.44
CA GLU A 25 11.56 22.57 -13.43
C GLU A 25 10.72 22.29 -12.18
N VAL A 26 11.20 22.67 -10.99
CA VAL A 26 10.47 22.55 -9.72
C VAL A 26 9.18 23.37 -9.77
N ILE A 27 9.21 24.62 -10.26
CA ILE A 27 8.03 25.46 -10.40
C ILE A 27 7.01 24.83 -11.37
N ALA A 28 7.46 24.30 -12.50
CA ALA A 28 6.60 23.65 -13.48
C ALA A 28 6.01 22.33 -12.96
N ALA A 29 6.75 21.58 -12.15
CA ALA A 29 6.27 20.35 -11.51
C ALA A 29 5.21 20.65 -10.44
N ALA A 30 5.43 21.67 -9.61
CA ALA A 30 4.45 22.10 -8.60
C ALA A 30 3.14 22.58 -9.24
N LYS A 31 3.20 23.37 -10.31
CA LYS A 31 2.01 23.81 -11.07
C LYS A 31 1.20 22.66 -11.68
N ARG A 32 1.84 21.50 -11.88
CA ARG A 32 1.22 20.27 -12.39
C ARG A 32 0.81 19.31 -11.28
N HIS A 33 0.86 19.74 -10.01
CA HIS A 33 0.59 18.90 -8.84
C HIS A 33 1.38 17.58 -8.87
N THR A 34 2.63 17.63 -9.34
CA THR A 34 3.50 16.46 -9.36
C THR A 34 4.01 16.20 -7.93
N PRO A 35 3.62 15.10 -7.27
CA PRO A 35 3.93 14.90 -5.86
C PRO A 35 5.42 14.61 -5.65
N ASN A 36 6.04 13.83 -6.55
CA ASN A 36 7.44 13.44 -6.48
C ASN A 36 8.17 13.90 -7.75
N PHE A 37 9.28 14.62 -7.58
CA PHE A 37 10.12 15.09 -8.68
C PHE A 37 11.59 14.79 -8.40
N ILE A 38 12.38 14.61 -9.45
CA ILE A 38 13.78 14.20 -9.32
C ILE A 38 14.69 15.32 -9.84
N LEU A 39 15.64 15.72 -9.00
CA LEU A 39 16.75 16.59 -9.38
C LEU A 39 18.06 15.79 -9.39
N ASN A 40 19.01 16.21 -10.24
CA ASN A 40 20.38 15.72 -10.15
C ASN A 40 21.17 16.60 -9.19
N CYS A 41 21.75 16.01 -8.15
CA CYS A 41 22.64 16.74 -7.25
C CYS A 41 23.95 17.09 -7.98
N PRO A 42 24.37 18.37 -8.02
CA PRO A 42 25.62 18.75 -8.69
C PRO A 42 26.88 18.33 -7.91
N LEU A 43 26.74 17.95 -6.63
CA LEU A 43 27.88 17.60 -5.75
C LEU A 43 28.18 16.11 -5.78
N CYS A 44 27.16 15.26 -5.62
CA CYS A 44 27.34 13.80 -5.56
C CYS A 44 26.81 13.07 -6.80
N HIS A 45 26.20 13.79 -7.75
CA HIS A 45 25.61 13.25 -8.98
C HIS A 45 24.52 12.19 -8.78
N SER A 46 24.04 12.00 -7.55
CA SER A 46 22.91 11.12 -7.23
C SER A 46 21.58 11.81 -7.51
N LEU A 47 20.53 10.99 -7.63
CA LEU A 47 19.15 11.45 -7.74
C LEU A 47 18.70 11.98 -6.38
N ASP A 48 18.19 13.21 -6.37
CA ASP A 48 17.65 13.90 -5.22
C ASP A 48 16.12 13.99 -5.38
N PHE A 49 15.40 13.22 -4.57
CA PHE A 49 13.94 13.15 -4.58
C PHE A 49 13.33 14.31 -3.81
N VAL A 50 12.45 15.05 -4.48
CA VAL A 50 11.90 16.31 -3.98
C VAL A 50 10.39 16.33 -4.10
N HIS A 51 9.73 17.05 -3.18
CA HIS A 51 8.33 17.43 -3.28
C HIS A 51 8.24 18.89 -3.75
N PRO A 52 7.90 19.16 -5.03
CA PRO A 52 7.95 20.52 -5.59
C PRO A 52 7.09 21.55 -4.84
N ALA A 53 5.89 21.16 -4.41
CA ALA A 53 4.98 22.05 -3.69
C ALA A 53 5.54 22.43 -2.31
N GLU A 54 6.05 21.46 -1.56
CA GLU A 54 6.71 21.69 -0.28
C GLU A 54 7.92 22.62 -0.41
N MET A 55 8.75 22.40 -1.44
CA MET A 55 9.91 23.26 -1.71
C MET A 55 9.52 24.73 -1.97
N LEU A 56 8.34 24.97 -2.56
CA LEU A 56 7.80 26.30 -2.80
C LEU A 56 7.06 26.90 -1.59
N GLY A 57 6.85 26.10 -0.54
CA GLY A 57 5.99 26.44 0.58
C GLY A 57 4.52 26.59 0.16
N ILE A 58 4.09 25.83 -0.85
CA ILE A 58 2.68 25.69 -1.20
C ILE A 58 2.12 24.63 -0.27
N GLU A 59 1.22 25.03 0.61
CA GLU A 59 0.40 24.09 1.36
C GLU A 59 -0.53 23.40 0.34
N GLU A 60 -0.18 22.18 -0.06
CA GLU A 60 -1.16 21.33 -0.70
C GLU A 60 -2.10 20.82 0.38
N PRO A 61 -3.42 20.70 0.10
CA PRO A 61 -4.31 20.04 1.03
C PRO A 61 -3.70 18.67 1.31
N HIS A 62 -3.40 18.39 2.59
CA HIS A 62 -3.07 17.05 3.02
C HIS A 62 -4.23 16.18 2.55
N GLN A 63 -4.02 15.40 1.50
CA GLN A 63 -4.87 14.27 1.25
C GLN A 63 -4.60 13.34 2.43
N GLU A 64 -5.47 13.40 3.44
CA GLU A 64 -5.67 12.23 4.28
C GLU A 64 -5.89 11.09 3.30
N ILE A 65 -4.88 10.24 3.16
CA ILE A 65 -5.05 8.98 2.46
C ILE A 65 -6.05 8.26 3.35
N GLU A 66 -7.34 8.35 3.02
CA GLU A 66 -8.33 7.44 3.58
C GLU A 66 -7.78 6.05 3.23
N GLN A 67 -7.17 5.39 4.21
CA GLN A 67 -6.80 3.99 4.09
C GLN A 67 -8.12 3.23 4.05
N THR A 68 -8.73 3.18 2.87
CA THR A 68 -9.88 2.34 2.61
C THR A 68 -9.37 0.91 2.70
N ASP A 69 -10.01 0.11 3.55
CA ASP A 69 -9.71 -1.31 3.68
C ASP A 69 -10.06 -2.01 2.35
N SER A 70 -9.05 -2.18 1.48
CA SER A 70 -9.15 -2.80 0.15
C SER A 70 -9.27 -4.32 0.21
N ARG A 71 -9.09 -4.91 1.39
CA ARG A 71 -9.05 -6.37 1.54
C ARG A 71 -10.42 -6.97 1.31
N LEU A 72 -10.44 -8.05 0.55
CA LEU A 72 -11.65 -8.85 0.39
C LEU A 72 -11.79 -9.84 1.55
N PHE A 73 -10.70 -10.53 1.90
CA PHE A 73 -10.69 -11.63 2.88
C PHE A 73 -9.38 -11.71 3.66
N CYS A 74 -9.44 -12.19 4.90
CA CYS A 74 -8.27 -12.87 5.49
C CYS A 74 -7.93 -14.10 4.63
N CYS A 75 -6.64 -14.35 4.37
CA CYS A 75 -6.22 -15.43 3.48
C CYS A 75 -6.70 -16.80 4.00
N PRO A 76 -7.39 -17.61 3.17
CA PRO A 76 -7.84 -18.94 3.56
C PRO A 76 -6.75 -20.00 3.46
N VAL A 77 -5.52 -19.63 3.08
CA VAL A 77 -4.38 -20.54 3.04
C VAL A 77 -3.90 -20.80 4.46
N GLU A 78 -3.62 -22.07 4.72
CA GLU A 78 -3.10 -22.56 6.00
C GLU A 78 -1.80 -21.83 6.38
N GLY A 79 -1.65 -21.45 7.65
CA GLY A 79 -0.47 -20.72 8.11
C GLY A 79 -0.38 -19.26 7.67
N CYS A 80 -1.15 -18.85 6.66
CA CYS A 80 -1.05 -17.51 6.07
C CYS A 80 -1.89 -16.48 6.84
N ILE A 81 -1.22 -15.44 7.33
CA ILE A 81 -1.83 -14.28 8.02
C ILE A 81 -2.13 -13.10 7.09
N GLY A 82 -1.88 -13.27 5.79
CA GLY A 82 -2.08 -12.26 4.77
C GLY A 82 -3.55 -12.03 4.39
N PHE A 83 -3.74 -11.28 3.31
CA PHE A 83 -5.07 -10.91 2.83
C PHE A 83 -5.26 -11.23 1.36
N VAL A 84 -6.50 -11.49 0.98
CA VAL A 84 -6.90 -11.63 -0.42
C VAL A 84 -7.36 -10.27 -0.92
N GLU A 85 -6.76 -9.85 -2.02
CA GLU A 85 -7.07 -8.61 -2.74
C GLU A 85 -7.39 -8.95 -4.21
N GLU A 86 -8.11 -8.08 -4.91
CA GLU A 86 -8.26 -8.17 -6.36
C GLU A 86 -7.06 -7.49 -7.02
N ASP A 87 -6.53 -8.10 -8.07
CA ASP A 87 -5.43 -7.52 -8.85
C ASP A 87 -5.88 -6.20 -9.48
N GLU A 88 -5.07 -5.14 -9.31
CA GLU A 88 -5.40 -3.79 -9.79
C GLU A 88 -5.42 -3.70 -11.33
N ASP A 89 -4.62 -4.52 -12.01
CA ASP A 89 -4.46 -4.53 -13.46
C ASP A 89 -5.38 -5.57 -14.13
N VAL A 90 -5.74 -6.64 -13.43
CA VAL A 90 -6.47 -7.80 -13.98
C VAL A 90 -7.75 -8.08 -13.19
N LYS A 91 -8.85 -7.47 -13.64
CA LYS A 91 -10.18 -7.70 -13.07
C LYS A 91 -10.57 -9.18 -13.04
N GLY A 92 -11.02 -9.66 -11.88
CA GLY A 92 -11.43 -11.04 -11.64
C GLY A 92 -10.28 -12.00 -11.29
N LEU A 93 -9.04 -11.51 -11.25
CA LEU A 93 -7.90 -12.20 -10.64
C LEU A 93 -7.76 -11.72 -9.20
N TYR A 94 -7.58 -12.64 -8.28
CA TYR A 94 -7.42 -12.34 -6.86
C TYR A 94 -6.13 -12.98 -6.36
N GLY A 95 -5.44 -12.33 -5.43
CA GLY A 95 -4.16 -12.79 -4.92
C GLY A 95 -3.95 -12.48 -3.46
N CYS A 96 -3.01 -13.18 -2.84
CA CYS A 96 -2.48 -12.85 -1.51
C CYS A 96 -0.97 -12.65 -1.61
N SER A 97 -0.52 -11.42 -1.33
CA SER A 97 0.88 -11.00 -1.46
C SER A 97 1.82 -11.73 -0.50
N GLU A 98 1.31 -12.23 0.63
CA GLU A 98 2.12 -12.90 1.65
C GLU A 98 2.46 -14.35 1.29
N CYS A 99 1.53 -15.08 0.65
CA CYS A 99 1.74 -16.49 0.31
C CYS A 99 1.81 -16.76 -1.20
N GLY A 100 1.58 -15.76 -2.04
CA GLY A 100 1.61 -15.86 -3.50
C GLY A 100 0.49 -16.71 -4.10
N THR A 101 -0.53 -17.09 -3.33
CA THR A 101 -1.66 -17.85 -3.86
C THR A 101 -2.58 -16.95 -4.68
N GLU A 102 -3.04 -17.46 -5.82
CA GLU A 102 -3.91 -16.77 -6.75
C GLU A 102 -5.23 -17.53 -6.96
N TRP A 103 -6.32 -16.80 -7.13
CA TRP A 103 -7.64 -17.32 -7.45
C TRP A 103 -8.19 -16.65 -8.70
N LYS A 104 -8.68 -17.45 -9.65
CA LYS A 104 -9.28 -16.96 -10.91
C LYS A 104 -10.77 -16.61 -10.80
N SER A 105 -11.34 -16.66 -9.60
CA SER A 105 -12.74 -16.30 -9.34
C SER A 105 -13.02 -16.19 -7.84
N ILE A 106 -13.98 -15.34 -7.47
CA ILE A 106 -14.45 -15.21 -6.08
C ILE A 106 -14.98 -16.53 -5.51
N ASN A 107 -15.61 -17.36 -6.34
CA ASN A 107 -16.13 -18.66 -5.94
C ASN A 107 -15.02 -19.66 -5.59
N ALA A 108 -13.82 -19.50 -6.16
CA ALA A 108 -12.68 -20.32 -5.76
C ALA A 108 -12.23 -19.97 -4.34
N ILE A 109 -12.20 -18.67 -4.01
CA ILE A 109 -11.90 -18.18 -2.66
C ILE A 109 -12.93 -18.70 -1.66
N TYR A 110 -14.23 -18.62 -1.97
CA TYR A 110 -15.29 -19.12 -1.08
C TYR A 110 -15.14 -20.61 -0.76
N ARG A 111 -14.78 -21.43 -1.76
CA ARG A 111 -14.52 -22.86 -1.52
C ARG A 111 -13.34 -23.07 -0.58
N ASP A 112 -12.28 -22.29 -0.70
CA ASP A 112 -11.13 -22.42 0.18
C ASP A 112 -11.41 -21.87 1.59
N ILE A 113 -12.23 -20.81 1.72
CA ILE A 113 -12.77 -20.35 3.00
C ILE A 113 -13.57 -21.48 3.67
N GLU A 114 -14.47 -22.16 2.94
CA GLU A 114 -15.23 -23.27 3.51
C GLU A 114 -14.34 -24.44 3.93
N LYS A 115 -13.32 -24.77 3.13
CA LYS A 115 -12.34 -25.81 3.48
C LYS A 115 -11.54 -25.44 4.73
N ILE A 116 -11.02 -24.22 4.83
CA ILE A 116 -10.19 -23.82 5.97
C ILE A 116 -11.02 -23.70 7.25
N ILE A 117 -12.27 -23.25 7.17
CA ILE A 117 -13.19 -23.28 8.31
C ILE A 117 -13.46 -24.72 8.75
N SER A 118 -13.68 -25.64 7.79
CA SER A 118 -13.89 -27.06 8.10
C SER A 118 -12.67 -27.69 8.80
N LYS A 119 -11.45 -27.36 8.34
CA LYS A 119 -10.20 -27.85 8.94
C LYS A 119 -9.90 -27.18 10.29
N TYR A 120 -10.12 -25.88 10.38
CA TYR A 120 -9.83 -25.03 11.53
C TYR A 120 -11.04 -24.15 11.88
N PRO A 121 -12.01 -24.65 12.70
CA PRO A 121 -13.29 -23.96 12.94
C PRO A 121 -13.18 -22.51 13.42
N TYR A 122 -12.13 -22.17 14.16
CA TYR A 122 -11.91 -20.79 14.61
C TYR A 122 -11.68 -19.79 13.46
N ARG A 123 -11.33 -20.26 12.26
CA ARG A 123 -11.20 -19.41 11.07
C ARG A 123 -12.51 -18.72 10.70
N GLU A 124 -13.66 -19.25 11.11
CA GLU A 124 -14.97 -18.61 10.92
C GLU A 124 -15.04 -17.23 11.61
N GLU A 125 -14.29 -17.00 12.68
CA GLU A 125 -14.34 -15.75 13.47
C GLU A 125 -13.99 -14.50 12.64
N VAL A 126 -13.28 -14.65 11.52
CA VAL A 126 -12.92 -13.55 10.61
C VAL A 126 -13.75 -13.48 9.33
N TYR A 127 -14.70 -14.39 9.14
CA TYR A 127 -15.56 -14.43 7.96
C TYR A 127 -17.03 -14.26 8.34
N LYS A 128 -17.75 -13.39 7.62
CA LYS A 128 -19.20 -13.25 7.69
C LYS A 128 -19.84 -13.85 6.46
N LYS A 129 -20.62 -14.91 6.64
CA LYS A 129 -21.41 -15.52 5.58
C LYS A 129 -22.77 -14.82 5.45
N SER A 130 -23.13 -14.40 4.24
CA SER A 130 -24.43 -13.82 3.90
C SER A 130 -24.97 -14.50 2.65
N GLY A 131 -25.79 -15.53 2.83
CA GLY A 131 -26.23 -16.41 1.75
C GLY A 131 -25.06 -17.18 1.15
N ASN A 132 -24.84 -17.04 -0.16
CA ASN A 132 -23.75 -17.69 -0.90
C ASN A 132 -22.46 -16.87 -0.97
N ALA A 133 -22.40 -15.74 -0.26
CA ALA A 133 -21.24 -14.84 -0.26
C ALA A 133 -20.58 -14.79 1.11
N PHE A 134 -19.26 -14.59 1.11
CA PHE A 134 -18.49 -14.27 2.31
C PHE A 134 -18.05 -12.81 2.27
N LYS A 135 -17.75 -12.25 3.44
CA LYS A 135 -16.99 -11.01 3.63
C LYS A 135 -16.04 -11.16 4.80
N SER A 136 -14.88 -10.50 4.76
CA SER A 136 -14.04 -10.38 5.96
C SER A 136 -14.74 -9.54 7.03
N VAL A 137 -14.42 -9.79 8.30
CA VAL A 137 -14.67 -8.81 9.36
C VAL A 137 -13.72 -7.62 9.21
N PRO A 138 -14.14 -6.41 9.65
CA PRO A 138 -13.24 -5.25 9.72
C PRO A 138 -11.99 -5.54 10.57
N PHE A 139 -10.88 -4.84 10.29
CA PHE A 139 -9.61 -4.99 11.03
C PHE A 139 -9.77 -4.93 12.55
N ASP A 140 -10.53 -3.95 13.04
CA ASP A 140 -10.76 -3.72 14.47
C ASP A 140 -11.63 -4.80 15.13
N LYS A 141 -12.23 -5.68 14.33
CA LYS A 141 -13.04 -6.83 14.78
C LYS A 141 -12.31 -8.16 14.67
N ILE A 142 -11.09 -8.21 14.14
CA ILE A 142 -10.30 -9.45 14.11
C ILE A 142 -9.98 -9.84 15.56
N PRO A 143 -10.31 -11.07 16.01
CA PRO A 143 -10.08 -11.49 17.38
C PRO A 143 -8.61 -11.39 17.79
N LYS A 144 -8.37 -10.95 19.03
CA LYS A 144 -7.01 -10.95 19.60
C LYS A 144 -6.42 -12.36 19.59
N GLY A 145 -5.21 -12.49 19.07
CA GLY A 145 -4.51 -13.78 18.97
C GLY A 145 -4.93 -14.64 17.77
N TYR A 146 -5.86 -14.18 16.91
CA TYR A 146 -6.21 -14.88 15.67
C TYR A 146 -4.96 -15.24 14.85
N TYR A 147 -4.11 -14.27 14.55
CA TYR A 147 -2.90 -14.48 13.76
C TYR A 147 -1.93 -15.48 14.39
N SER A 148 -1.81 -15.48 15.72
CA SER A 148 -0.97 -16.44 16.43
C SER A 148 -1.51 -17.87 16.39
N LYS A 149 -2.84 -18.04 16.27
CA LYS A 149 -3.43 -19.37 16.02
C LYS A 149 -3.13 -19.80 14.58
N VAL A 150 -3.32 -18.88 13.62
CA VAL A 150 -3.09 -19.12 12.20
C VAL A 150 -1.66 -19.56 11.91
N GLN A 151 -0.67 -18.87 12.47
CA GLN A 151 0.74 -19.21 12.26
C GLN A 151 1.16 -20.59 12.78
N LYS A 152 0.34 -21.23 13.64
CA LYS A 152 0.58 -22.58 14.17
C LYS A 152 -0.21 -23.65 13.43
N GLU A 153 -0.97 -23.28 12.42
CA GLU A 153 -1.52 -24.27 11.51
C GLU A 153 -0.39 -24.89 10.70
N ASP A 154 -0.46 -26.19 10.46
CA ASP A 154 0.59 -27.00 9.83
C ASP A 154 1.85 -27.25 10.71
N GLU A 155 1.81 -26.90 12.01
CA GLU A 155 2.74 -27.43 13.04
C GLU A 155 2.36 -28.84 13.53
#